data_AF-A0A9P6ZCM8-F1
#
_entry.id   AF-A0A9P6ZCM8-F1
#
_cell.length_a   1.000
_cell.length_b   1.000
_cell.length_c   1.000
_cell.angle_alpha   90.00
_cell.angle_beta   90.00
_cell.angle_gamma   90.00
#
_symmetry.space_group_name_H-M   'P 1'
#
loop_
_entity.id
_entity.type
_entity.pdbx_description
1 polymer ?
#
loop_
_entity_poly.entity_id
_entity_poly.type
_entity_poly.pdbx_seq_one_letter_code
_entity_poly.pdbx_strand_id
1 'polypeptide(L)'
;MLAIAAFLLWPRIPLVRIDGARLLSPVKTSEIHHGLTSDIVYETSWLLKLTMDNRQNYMTTRFNKMQIIAKDSLTERMIGKGHEQPVYLPGNTISTVELPLYVNYQASDPFDATLMNLVKACNNTGSNSSHDALSIHFSLTLYIFMLDRFGYTPTITVVPATGGFYCP
;
A
#
# COMPACT_ATOMS: atom_id res chain seq x y z
N MET A 1 -0.84 39.72 6.72
CA MET A 1 -2.15 39.05 6.52
C MET A 1 -2.07 37.99 5.42
N LEU A 2 -1.73 38.33 4.17
CA LEU A 2 -1.61 37.37 3.06
C LEU A 2 -0.66 36.20 3.33
N ALA A 3 0.53 36.47 3.87
CA ALA A 3 1.49 35.42 4.21
C ALA A 3 0.98 34.45 5.30
N ILE A 4 0.23 34.97 6.28
CA ILE A 4 -0.37 34.16 7.36
C ILE A 4 -1.51 33.31 6.79
N ALA A 5 -2.36 33.89 5.95
CA ALA A 5 -3.42 33.16 5.27
C ALA A 5 -2.85 32.05 4.36
N ALA A 6 -1.80 32.34 3.60
CA ALA A 6 -1.11 31.36 2.77
C ALA A 6 -0.52 30.22 3.62
N PHE A 7 0.11 30.54 4.76
CA PHE A 7 0.67 29.53 5.65
C PHE A 7 -0.39 28.63 6.30
N LEU A 8 -1.57 29.17 6.63
CA LEU A 8 -2.67 28.39 7.22
C LEU A 8 -3.42 27.54 6.19
N LEU A 9 -3.52 28.01 4.95
CA LEU A 9 -4.18 27.32 3.84
C LEU A 9 -3.25 26.35 3.10
N TRP A 10 -1.95 26.40 3.36
CA TRP A 10 -0.98 25.54 2.69
C TRP A 10 -1.17 24.08 3.12
N PRO A 11 -1.54 23.17 2.19
CA PRO A 11 -1.72 21.78 2.53
C PRO A 11 -0.37 21.12 2.85
N ARG A 12 -0.28 20.53 4.04
CA ARG A 12 0.84 19.72 4.50
C ARG A 12 0.57 18.24 4.22
N ILE A 13 1.65 17.48 4.06
CA ILE A 13 1.57 16.04 3.86
C ILE A 13 1.21 15.41 5.22
N PRO A 14 0.08 14.68 5.34
CA PRO A 14 -0.25 14.01 6.59
C PRO A 14 0.72 12.86 6.86
N LEU A 15 0.89 12.51 8.14
CA LEU A 15 1.64 11.30 8.50
C LEU A 15 0.74 10.08 8.26
N VAL A 16 1.22 9.11 7.48
CA VAL A 16 0.48 7.89 7.18
C VAL A 16 1.10 6.70 7.89
N ARG A 17 0.26 5.85 8.49
CA ARG A 17 0.61 4.59 9.12
C ARG A 17 -0.30 3.48 8.63
N ILE A 18 0.25 2.28 8.46
CA ILE A 18 -0.51 1.09 8.10
C ILE A 18 -0.78 0.32 9.40
N ASP A 19 -2.05 0.21 9.77
CA ASP A 19 -2.46 -0.50 10.99
C ASP A 19 -2.62 -2.01 10.73
N GLY A 20 -2.97 -2.39 9.51
CA GLY A 20 -3.16 -3.77 9.10
C GLY A 20 -3.86 -3.91 7.76
N ALA A 21 -4.25 -5.13 7.43
CA ALA A 21 -4.96 -5.48 6.21
C ALA A 21 -6.10 -6.45 6.48
N ARG A 22 -7.08 -6.49 5.58
CA ARG A 22 -8.14 -7.50 5.53
C ARG A 22 -8.16 -8.16 4.16
N LEU A 23 -8.54 -9.43 4.10
CA LEU A 23 -8.62 -10.16 2.84
C LEU A 23 -9.87 -9.71 2.06
N LEU A 24 -9.69 -9.29 0.80
CA LEU A 24 -10.80 -9.01 -0.13
C LEU A 24 -11.05 -10.19 -1.07
N SER A 25 -9.99 -10.81 -1.57
CA SER A 25 -10.06 -12.01 -2.40
C SER A 25 -9.05 -13.04 -1.90
N PRO A 26 -9.41 -14.33 -1.85
CA PRO A 26 -8.48 -15.36 -1.43
C PRO A 26 -7.28 -15.46 -2.37
N VAL A 27 -6.20 -16.02 -1.83
CA VAL A 27 -4.99 -16.30 -2.60
C VAL A 27 -5.30 -17.32 -3.69
N LYS A 28 -4.93 -16.98 -4.92
CA LYS A 28 -4.99 -17.87 -6.07
C LYS A 28 -3.60 -17.96 -6.68
N THR A 29 -3.10 -19.18 -6.79
CA THR A 29 -1.86 -19.48 -7.51
C THR A 29 -2.22 -20.28 -8.75
N SER A 30 -1.85 -19.79 -9.92
CA SER A 30 -2.05 -20.48 -11.19
C SER A 30 -0.75 -20.61 -11.94
N GLU A 31 -0.50 -21.78 -12.50
CA GLU A 31 0.62 -22.04 -13.39
C GLU A 31 0.14 -21.88 -14.84
N ILE A 32 0.77 -20.98 -15.59
CA ILE A 32 0.51 -20.74 -17.00
C ILE A 32 1.62 -21.39 -17.81
N HIS A 33 1.28 -22.42 -18.57
CA HIS A 33 2.22 -23.10 -19.46
C HIS A 33 2.30 -22.38 -20.81
N HIS A 34 3.48 -21.84 -21.13
CA HIS A 34 3.84 -21.30 -22.43
C HIS A 34 4.76 -22.29 -23.17
N GLY A 35 4.21 -23.41 -23.63
CA GLY A 35 4.97 -24.43 -24.36
C GLY A 35 5.98 -25.15 -23.44
N LEU A 36 7.28 -24.80 -23.55
CA LEU A 36 8.37 -25.39 -22.75
C LEU A 36 8.64 -24.63 -21.43
N THR A 37 8.08 -23.42 -21.26
CA THR A 37 8.26 -22.61 -20.05
C THR A 37 6.94 -22.53 -19.28
N SER A 38 7.00 -22.50 -17.95
CA SER A 38 5.83 -22.22 -17.11
C SER A 38 6.05 -20.99 -16.26
N ASP A 39 5.03 -20.15 -16.19
CA ASP A 39 4.99 -18.97 -15.33
C ASP A 39 4.03 -19.22 -14.17
N ILE A 40 4.46 -18.92 -12.95
CA ILE A 40 3.63 -18.99 -11.77
C ILE A 40 3.08 -17.60 -11.49
N VAL A 41 1.76 -17.49 -11.50
CA VAL A 41 1.04 -16.27 -11.18
C VAL A 41 0.42 -16.39 -9.80
N TYR A 42 0.72 -15.42 -8.94
CA TYR A 42 0.21 -15.29 -7.59
C TYR A 42 -0.71 -14.06 -7.49
N GLU A 43 -1.99 -14.31 -7.27
CA GLU A 43 -3.04 -13.28 -7.22
C GLU A 43 -3.71 -13.26 -5.85
N THR A 44 -3.83 -12.07 -5.24
CA THR A 44 -4.62 -11.84 -4.02
C THR A 44 -5.01 -10.37 -3.93
N SER A 45 -6.06 -10.06 -3.17
CA SER A 45 -6.50 -8.67 -2.96
C SER A 45 -6.66 -8.39 -1.48
N TRP A 46 -6.13 -7.27 -1.02
CA TRP A 46 -6.14 -6.85 0.37
C TRP A 46 -6.81 -5.48 0.51
N LEU A 47 -7.53 -5.26 1.60
CA LEU A 47 -8.03 -3.96 2.02
C LEU A 47 -7.14 -3.45 3.15
N LEU A 48 -6.30 -2.46 2.86
CA LEU A 48 -5.36 -1.91 3.83
C LEU A 48 -6.06 -0.88 4.70
N LYS A 49 -5.92 -1.01 6.02
CA LYS A 49 -6.38 -0.02 6.98
C LYS A 49 -5.25 0.97 7.27
N LEU A 50 -5.41 2.18 6.77
CA LEU A 50 -4.45 3.27 6.93
C LEU A 50 -4.94 4.24 7.99
N THR A 51 -4.08 4.58 8.95
CA THR A 51 -4.30 5.72 9.84
C THR A 51 -3.54 6.92 9.30
N MET A 52 -4.27 8.00 9.05
CA MET A 52 -3.74 9.27 8.56
C MET A 52 -3.88 10.34 9.62
N ASP A 53 -2.75 10.89 10.06
CA ASP A 53 -2.70 12.00 11.00
C ASP A 53 -2.67 13.32 10.22
N ASN A 54 -3.83 13.98 10.18
CA ASN A 54 -4.02 15.27 9.52
C ASN A 54 -4.05 16.44 10.51
N ARG A 55 -3.53 16.26 11.74
CA ARG A 55 -3.57 17.30 12.78
C ARG A 55 -2.78 18.56 12.44
N GLN A 56 -1.80 18.44 11.55
CA GLN A 56 -1.01 19.59 11.10
C GLN A 56 -1.72 20.46 10.06
N ASN A 57 -2.83 20.00 9.47
CA ASN A 57 -3.62 20.77 8.52
C ASN A 57 -4.84 21.39 9.23
N TYR A 58 -5.03 22.69 9.09
CA TYR A 58 -6.20 23.38 9.68
C TYR A 58 -7.49 23.13 8.90
N MET A 59 -7.37 22.83 7.60
CA MET A 59 -8.49 22.61 6.69
C MET A 59 -8.51 21.18 6.18
N THR A 60 -9.67 20.75 5.67
CA THR A 60 -9.85 19.44 5.05
C THR A 60 -8.92 19.27 3.86
N THR A 61 -8.05 18.26 3.93
CA THR A 61 -7.15 17.89 2.84
C THR A 61 -7.88 16.95 1.91
N ARG A 62 -8.09 17.39 0.66
CA ARG A 62 -8.67 16.57 -0.39
C ARG A 62 -7.57 15.92 -1.20
N PHE A 63 -7.62 14.60 -1.35
CA PHE A 63 -6.81 13.86 -2.31
C PHE A 63 -7.66 13.61 -3.55
N ASN A 64 -7.19 14.11 -4.70
CA ASN A 64 -7.77 13.75 -5.99
C ASN A 64 -7.63 12.23 -6.20
N LYS A 65 -6.46 11.71 -5.83
CA LYS A 65 -6.07 10.32 -5.94
C LYS A 65 -5.06 9.92 -4.88
N MET A 66 -5.19 8.68 -4.44
CA MET A 66 -4.21 8.01 -3.62
C MET A 66 -3.77 6.76 -4.37
N GLN A 67 -2.48 6.58 -4.56
CA GLN A 67 -1.91 5.38 -5.16
C GLN A 67 -0.98 4.71 -4.19
N ILE A 68 -1.08 3.39 -4.08
CA ILE A 68 -0.15 2.58 -3.31
C ILE A 68 0.50 1.53 -4.20
N ILE A 69 1.79 1.32 -3.98
CA ILE A 69 2.59 0.28 -4.61
C ILE A 69 3.24 -0.52 -3.50
N ALA A 70 2.99 -1.82 -3.48
CA ALA A 70 3.65 -2.75 -2.58
C ALA A 70 4.87 -3.36 -3.29
N LYS A 71 6.03 -3.33 -2.63
CA LYS A 71 7.28 -3.91 -3.11
C LYS A 71 7.87 -4.84 -2.06
N ASP A 72 8.52 -5.91 -2.49
CA ASP A 72 9.37 -6.69 -1.60
C ASP A 72 10.53 -5.81 -1.14
N SER A 73 10.81 -5.76 0.16
CA SER A 73 11.97 -5.00 0.68
C SER A 73 13.31 -5.63 0.31
N LEU A 74 13.35 -6.94 0.06
CA LEU A 74 14.59 -7.67 -0.22
C LEU A 74 14.96 -7.62 -1.70
N THR A 75 13.99 -7.84 -2.58
CA THR A 75 14.22 -7.88 -4.04
C THR A 75 13.84 -6.58 -4.73
N GLU A 76 13.22 -5.63 -4.02
CA GLU A 76 12.64 -4.38 -4.53
C GLU A 76 11.61 -4.56 -5.67
N ARG A 77 11.17 -5.79 -5.92
CA ARG A 77 10.21 -6.09 -6.98
C ARG A 77 8.80 -5.67 -6.57
N MET A 78 8.06 -5.12 -7.52
CA MET A 78 6.66 -4.77 -7.33
C MET A 78 5.82 -6.03 -7.19
N ILE A 79 5.08 -6.11 -6.10
CA ILE A 79 4.17 -7.21 -5.77
C ILE A 79 2.73 -6.85 -6.13
N GLY A 80 2.36 -5.59 -5.89
CA GLY A 80 0.98 -5.15 -6.05
C GLY A 80 0.83 -3.66 -6.17
N LYS A 81 -0.35 -3.25 -6.64
CA LYS A 81 -0.74 -1.85 -6.81
C LYS A 81 -2.19 -1.65 -6.40
N GLY A 82 -2.47 -0.48 -5.86
CA GLY A 82 -3.78 -0.08 -5.37
C GLY A 82 -4.00 1.40 -5.60
N HIS A 83 -5.25 1.81 -5.68
CA HIS A 83 -5.59 3.22 -5.71
C HIS A 83 -7.02 3.47 -5.25
N GLU A 84 -7.25 4.66 -4.70
CA GLU A 84 -8.59 5.12 -4.25
C GLU A 84 -8.78 6.60 -4.58
N GLN A 85 -10.00 6.97 -4.99
CA GLN A 85 -10.35 8.29 -5.53
C GLN A 85 -11.84 8.61 -5.36
N PRO A 86 -12.23 9.83 -4.89
CA PRO A 86 -11.48 10.81 -4.12
C PRO A 86 -11.49 10.52 -2.61
N VAL A 87 -10.47 10.95 -1.87
CA VAL A 87 -10.37 10.78 -0.41
C VAL A 87 -10.36 12.16 0.28
N TYR A 88 -11.12 12.29 1.37
CA TYR A 88 -11.22 13.52 2.16
C TYR A 88 -10.73 13.27 3.58
N LEU A 89 -9.70 14.01 4.00
CA LEU A 89 -9.23 13.99 5.38
C LEU A 89 -9.66 15.28 6.08
N PRO A 90 -10.47 15.22 7.15
CA PRO A 90 -10.82 16.40 7.91
C PRO A 90 -9.56 17.06 8.47
N GLY A 91 -9.56 18.40 8.54
CA GLY A 91 -8.49 19.13 9.21
C GLY A 91 -8.45 18.83 10.71
N ASN A 92 -7.28 18.98 11.31
CA ASN A 92 -7.05 18.87 12.74
C ASN A 92 -7.50 17.55 13.39
N THR A 93 -7.52 16.46 12.63
CA THR A 93 -7.98 15.15 13.13
C THR A 93 -7.15 13.99 12.61
N ILE A 94 -7.27 12.85 13.28
CA ILE A 94 -6.74 11.56 12.83
C ILE A 94 -7.91 10.80 12.21
N SER A 95 -7.72 10.26 11.02
CA SER A 95 -8.75 9.51 10.30
C SER A 95 -8.21 8.17 9.81
N THR A 96 -9.09 7.18 9.75
CA THR A 96 -8.79 5.89 9.15
C THR A 96 -9.35 5.82 7.74
N VAL A 97 -8.53 5.41 6.78
CA VAL A 97 -8.90 5.24 5.37
C VAL A 97 -8.63 3.79 4.99
N GLU A 98 -9.56 3.19 4.25
CA GLU A 98 -9.39 1.85 3.69
C GLU A 98 -8.95 1.97 2.23
N LEU A 99 -7.86 1.30 1.85
CA LEU A 99 -7.28 1.38 0.51
C LEU A 99 -7.14 -0.04 -0.08
N PRO A 100 -7.83 -0.37 -1.18
CA PRO A 100 -7.66 -1.66 -1.83
C PRO A 100 -6.29 -1.77 -2.49
N LEU A 101 -5.61 -2.89 -2.25
CA LEU A 101 -4.35 -3.29 -2.86
C LEU A 101 -4.55 -4.61 -3.59
N TYR A 102 -4.27 -4.60 -4.89
CA TYR A 102 -4.31 -5.80 -5.72
C TYR A 102 -2.90 -6.31 -5.93
N VAL A 103 -2.65 -7.52 -5.45
CA VAL A 103 -1.40 -8.25 -5.62
C VAL A 103 -1.55 -9.17 -6.81
N ASN A 104 -0.70 -8.97 -7.81
CA ASN A 104 -0.59 -9.83 -8.98
C ASN A 104 0.89 -9.91 -9.31
N TYR A 105 1.52 -10.99 -8.85
CA TYR A 105 2.93 -11.24 -9.03
C TYR A 105 3.13 -12.42 -9.97
N GLN A 106 3.93 -12.25 -11.02
CA GLN A 106 4.26 -13.28 -11.98
C GLN A 106 5.77 -13.56 -11.91
N ALA A 107 6.12 -14.84 -11.80
CA ALA A 107 7.50 -15.29 -11.85
C ALA A 107 7.64 -16.48 -12.81
N SER A 108 8.68 -16.46 -13.63
CA SER A 108 9.03 -17.55 -14.54
C SER A 108 9.91 -18.62 -13.90
N ASP A 109 10.49 -18.32 -12.73
CA ASP A 109 11.32 -19.26 -11.96
C ASP A 109 10.57 -19.69 -10.68
N PRO A 110 10.34 -20.98 -10.44
CA PRO A 110 9.75 -21.47 -9.19
C PRO A 110 10.61 -21.16 -7.95
N PHE A 111 11.90 -20.84 -8.11
CA PHE A 111 12.80 -20.46 -7.03
C PHE A 111 12.96 -18.94 -6.88
N ASP A 112 12.06 -18.16 -7.47
CA ASP A 112 12.08 -16.72 -7.27
C ASP A 112 11.87 -16.36 -5.79
N ALA A 113 12.84 -15.63 -5.21
CA ALA A 113 12.81 -15.25 -3.80
C ALA A 113 11.54 -14.49 -3.40
N THR A 114 11.01 -13.63 -4.28
CA THR A 114 9.79 -12.84 -4.02
C THR A 114 8.56 -13.75 -3.97
N LEU A 115 8.47 -14.68 -4.93
CA LEU A 115 7.38 -15.66 -4.98
C LEU A 115 7.43 -16.57 -3.74
N MET A 116 8.61 -17.09 -3.40
CA MET A 116 8.79 -17.93 -2.22
C MET A 116 8.42 -17.19 -0.93
N ASN A 117 8.82 -15.93 -0.79
CA ASN A 117 8.46 -15.09 0.37
C ASN A 117 6.94 -14.87 0.45
N LEU A 118 6.29 -14.57 -0.66
CA LEU A 118 4.83 -14.38 -0.72
C LEU A 118 4.07 -15.65 -0.35
N VAL A 119 4.43 -16.78 -0.96
CA VAL A 119 3.78 -18.06 -0.68
C VAL A 119 4.02 -18.49 0.77
N LYS A 120 5.24 -18.34 1.28
CA LYS A 120 5.59 -18.68 2.66
C LYS A 120 4.83 -17.84 3.69
N ALA A 121 4.69 -16.54 3.45
CA ALA A 121 4.01 -15.64 4.38
C ALA A 121 2.47 -15.75 4.29
N CYS A 122 1.91 -15.95 3.09
CA CYS A 122 0.47 -15.82 2.86
C CYS A 122 -0.29 -17.14 2.60
N ASN A 123 0.38 -18.26 2.29
CA ASN A 123 -0.29 -19.52 1.92
C ASN A 123 -0.46 -20.51 3.09
N ASN A 124 -0.17 -20.09 4.32
CA ASN A 124 -0.19 -20.99 5.47
C ASN A 124 -1.61 -21.11 6.05
N THR A 125 -2.34 -22.13 5.61
CA THR A 125 -3.72 -22.46 6.02
C THR A 125 -3.81 -23.18 7.37
N GLY A 126 -2.69 -23.35 8.08
CA GLY A 126 -2.63 -24.05 9.37
C GLY A 126 -2.57 -23.09 10.56
N SER A 127 -3.61 -23.13 11.41
CA SER A 127 -3.79 -22.39 12.68
C SER A 127 -2.64 -22.44 13.70
N ASN A 128 -1.53 -23.14 13.44
CA ASN A 128 -0.45 -23.42 14.41
C ASN A 128 0.98 -23.18 13.88
N SER A 129 1.15 -22.68 12.66
CA SER A 129 2.46 -22.33 12.12
C SER A 129 2.61 -20.81 12.09
N SER A 130 3.57 -20.31 12.85
CA SER A 130 3.99 -18.90 12.92
C SER A 130 3.80 -18.20 11.56
N HIS A 131 2.93 -17.20 11.50
CA HIS A 131 2.87 -16.32 10.34
C HIS A 131 4.25 -15.68 10.19
N ASP A 132 4.98 -16.03 9.14
CA ASP A 132 6.25 -15.39 8.87
C ASP A 132 5.97 -13.98 8.38
N ALA A 133 6.57 -12.99 9.05
CA ALA A 133 6.36 -11.60 8.72
C ALA A 133 7.00 -11.29 7.36
N LEU A 134 6.20 -10.78 6.43
CA LEU A 134 6.67 -10.41 5.10
C LEU A 134 7.21 -8.98 5.13
N SER A 135 8.48 -8.81 4.78
CA SER A 135 9.09 -7.48 4.73
C SER A 135 8.69 -6.75 3.44
N ILE A 136 7.57 -6.02 3.48
CA ILE A 136 7.03 -5.23 2.36
C ILE A 136 7.28 -3.74 2.60
N HIS A 137 7.73 -3.04 1.56
CA HIS A 137 7.72 -1.58 1.51
C HIS A 137 6.53 -1.09 0.71
N PHE A 138 5.74 -0.19 1.31
CA PHE A 138 4.61 0.43 0.65
C PHE A 138 4.98 1.84 0.22
N SER A 139 5.04 2.09 -1.08
CA SER A 139 5.18 3.45 -1.62
C SER A 139 3.80 4.03 -1.86
N LEU A 140 3.44 5.08 -1.13
CA LEU A 140 2.18 5.80 -1.24
C LEU A 140 2.40 7.13 -1.94
N THR A 141 1.78 7.32 -3.09
CA THR A 141 1.78 8.59 -3.83
C THR A 141 0.44 9.30 -3.59
N LEU A 142 0.54 10.53 -3.07
CA LEU A 142 -0.61 11.32 -2.65
C LEU A 142 -0.83 12.47 -3.64
N TYR A 143 -1.96 12.46 -4.35
CA TYR A 143 -2.35 13.54 -5.26
C TYR A 143 -3.22 14.55 -4.51
N ILE A 144 -2.57 15.47 -3.81
CA ILE A 144 -3.25 16.48 -2.98
C ILE A 144 -3.83 17.58 -3.87
N PHE A 145 -5.09 17.94 -3.63
CA PHE A 145 -5.76 19.05 -4.29
C PHE A 145 -4.95 20.35 -4.12
N MET A 146 -4.94 21.20 -5.15
CA MET A 146 -4.00 22.33 -5.35
C MET A 146 -2.57 21.90 -5.67
N LEU A 147 -1.91 21.08 -4.85
CA LEU A 147 -0.49 20.72 -5.08
C LEU A 147 -0.28 19.95 -6.40
N ASP A 148 -1.20 19.04 -6.71
CA ASP A 148 -1.21 18.27 -7.96
C ASP A 148 -1.27 19.18 -9.20
N ARG A 149 -2.03 20.29 -9.11
CA ARG A 149 -2.10 21.28 -10.19
C ARG A 149 -0.80 22.05 -10.41
N PHE A 150 0.02 22.18 -9.36
CA PHE A 150 1.36 22.75 -9.43
C PHE A 150 2.44 21.69 -9.75
N GLY A 151 2.05 20.44 -10.06
CA GLY A 151 2.96 19.36 -10.40
C GLY A 151 3.65 18.69 -9.21
N TYR A 152 3.23 19.00 -7.98
CA TYR A 152 3.81 18.43 -6.76
C TYR A 152 3.01 17.22 -6.28
N THR A 153 3.60 16.02 -6.39
CA THR A 153 3.00 14.74 -6.00
C THR A 153 3.89 14.02 -4.99
N PRO A 154 3.68 14.25 -3.68
CA PRO A 154 4.52 13.63 -2.66
C PRO A 154 4.34 12.11 -2.66
N THR A 155 5.48 11.40 -2.72
CA THR A 155 5.55 9.95 -2.54
C THR A 155 6.25 9.67 -1.23
N ILE A 156 5.59 8.92 -0.36
CA ILE A 156 6.11 8.51 0.95
C ILE A 156 6.26 6.99 0.97
N THR A 157 7.37 6.51 1.54
CA THR A 157 7.54 5.07 1.80
C THR A 157 7.11 4.79 3.23
N VAL A 158 6.14 3.90 3.38
CA VAL A 158 5.61 3.47 4.67
C VAL A 158 6.03 2.03 4.92
N VAL A 159 6.59 1.80 6.11
CA VAL A 159 6.96 0.47 6.59
C VAL A 159 5.92 0.06 7.66
N PRO A 160 5.49 -1.20 7.70
CA PRO A 160 4.59 -1.69 8.75
C PRO A 160 5.13 -1.40 10.15
N ALA A 161 4.28 -0.98 11.08
CA ALA A 161 4.69 -0.62 12.44
C ALA A 161 5.30 -1.78 13.24
N THR A 162 5.02 -3.02 12.84
CA THR A 162 5.39 -4.27 13.54
C THR A 162 6.70 -4.90 13.07
N GLY A 163 7.51 -4.21 12.24
CA GLY A 163 8.76 -4.77 11.71
C GLY A 163 8.57 -5.84 10.62
N GLY A 164 7.34 -6.04 10.17
CA GLY A 164 6.96 -6.91 9.05
C GLY A 164 5.44 -6.96 8.89
N PHE A 165 4.97 -7.27 7.67
CA PHE A 165 3.56 -7.33 7.29
C PHE A 165 3.05 -8.77 7.39
N TYR A 166 1.96 -8.98 8.12
CA TYR A 166 1.28 -10.27 8.17
C TYR A 166 0.17 -10.30 7.12
N CYS A 167 0.15 -11.33 6.30
CA CYS A 167 -0.91 -11.50 5.31
C CYS A 167 -2.26 -11.72 6.01
N PRO A 168 -3.33 -11.07 5.53
CA PRO A 168 -4.66 -11.20 6.12
C PRO A 168 -5.35 -12.51 5.75
#